data_AF-V9FPC7-F1
#
_entry.id   AF-V9FPC7-F1
#
_cell.length_a   1.000
_cell.length_b   1.000
_cell.length_c   1.000
_cell.angle_alpha   90.00
_cell.angle_beta   90.00
_cell.angle_gamma   90.00
#
_symmetry.space_group_name_H-M   'P 1'
#
loop_
_entity.id
_entity.type
_entity.pdbx_description
1 polymer ?
#
loop_
_entity_poly.entity_id
_entity_poly.type
_entity_poly.pdbx_seq_one_letter_code
_entity_poly.pdbx_strand_id
1 'polypeptide(L)'
;TPGGARFTVRPERNDTDAQKEEENPNRSSFSNRLGGSDLRFLRDNFEAMGDVYANRGSKRAVPTNNSAMTPTYTASKRISAKKSMQPLVDDLAAVTDVQAKDDGGMARLLVFFRQDADRRAEADAKRRHEDREERDAAERREREVRDRERREEAKAAEERHQQERKEDRERRQEDAKREAALRAERERERAEERRQQDQQMQLEREELRQRHEQMMPMLQALAKSNNAK
;
A
#
# COMPACT_ATOMS: atom_id res chain seq x y z
N THR A 1 4.98 45.81 -4.99
CA THR A 1 5.56 44.93 -3.95
C THR A 1 4.82 45.19 -2.65
N PRO A 2 3.83 44.37 -2.27
CA PRO A 2 3.08 44.67 -1.05
C PRO A 2 3.88 44.14 0.14
N GLY A 3 4.35 45.05 0.99
CA GLY A 3 5.18 44.78 2.17
C GLY A 3 4.39 44.13 3.31
N GLY A 4 4.09 42.84 3.17
CA GLY A 4 3.66 41.99 4.28
C GLY A 4 4.87 41.43 5.04
N ALA A 5 4.71 41.17 6.33
CA ALA A 5 5.72 40.51 7.15
C ALA A 5 6.15 39.19 6.47
N ARG A 6 7.47 39.00 6.30
CA ARG A 6 8.01 37.74 5.75
C ARG A 6 7.86 36.65 6.79
N PHE A 7 6.79 35.89 6.65
CA PHE A 7 6.57 34.71 7.47
C PHE A 7 7.62 33.66 7.13
N THR A 8 8.32 33.16 8.15
CA THR A 8 9.39 32.17 8.01
C THR A 8 9.31 31.17 9.16
N VAL A 9 9.86 29.97 8.96
CA VAL A 9 10.04 28.99 10.03
C VAL A 9 11.20 29.46 10.91
N ARG A 10 11.06 29.38 12.24
CA ARG A 10 12.10 29.87 13.15
C ARG A 10 13.29 28.91 13.14
N PRO A 11 14.48 29.34 12.67
CA PRO A 11 15.64 28.46 12.55
C PRO A 11 16.16 27.98 13.92
N GLU A 12 15.91 28.73 14.98
CA GLU A 12 16.30 28.39 16.36
C GLU A 12 15.61 27.13 16.91
N ARG A 13 14.56 26.62 16.25
CA ARG A 13 13.80 25.45 16.72
C ARG A 13 14.07 24.19 15.90
N ASN A 14 14.97 24.26 14.92
CA ASN A 14 15.24 23.16 14.00
C ASN A 14 15.64 21.86 14.74
N ASP A 15 16.50 21.96 15.76
CA ASP A 15 16.95 20.79 16.52
C ASP A 15 15.78 20.13 17.28
N THR A 16 14.92 20.94 17.89
CA THR A 16 13.73 20.45 18.61
C THR A 16 12.68 19.88 17.66
N ASP A 17 12.59 20.42 16.46
CA ASP A 17 11.65 19.94 15.44
C ASP A 17 12.15 18.64 14.81
N ALA A 18 13.46 18.49 14.59
CA ALA A 18 14.09 17.25 14.14
C ALA A 18 13.91 16.12 15.17
N GLN A 19 14.15 16.40 16.46
CA GLN A 19 13.88 15.43 17.53
C GLN A 19 12.41 14.98 17.55
N LYS A 20 11.46 15.89 17.34
CA LYS A 20 10.02 15.55 17.32
C LYS A 20 9.61 14.75 16.09
N GLU A 21 10.25 14.99 14.94
CA GLU A 21 10.05 14.19 13.72
C GLU A 21 10.59 12.76 13.91
N GLU A 22 11.73 12.61 14.60
CA GLU A 22 12.28 11.30 14.97
C GLU A 22 11.40 10.55 15.97
N GLU A 23 10.84 11.24 16.98
CA GLU A 23 9.88 10.67 17.93
C GLU A 23 8.55 10.25 17.25
N ASN A 24 8.19 10.85 16.11
CA ASN A 24 6.89 10.67 15.47
C ASN A 24 7.00 10.40 13.95
N PRO A 25 7.58 9.27 13.53
CA PRO A 25 7.84 8.98 12.11
C PRO A 25 6.56 8.87 11.25
N ASN A 26 5.42 8.60 11.89
CA ASN A 26 4.12 8.47 11.20
C ASN A 26 3.36 9.80 11.06
N ARG A 27 3.93 10.93 11.54
CA ARG A 27 3.31 12.26 11.45
C ARG A 27 4.10 13.11 10.46
N SER A 28 3.39 13.77 9.55
CA SER A 28 4.02 14.70 8.61
C SER A 28 3.96 16.13 9.14
N SER A 29 5.08 16.85 9.04
CA SER A 29 5.16 18.31 9.23
C SER A 29 4.63 19.08 8.01
N PHE A 30 4.28 18.40 6.92
CA PHE A 30 3.76 18.98 5.68
C PHE A 30 2.31 18.56 5.42
N SER A 31 1.56 19.42 4.73
CA SER A 31 0.17 19.14 4.38
C SER A 31 -0.05 19.10 2.88
N ASN A 32 -0.44 17.94 2.36
CA ASN A 32 -0.81 17.76 0.95
C ASN A 32 -2.05 18.59 0.55
N ARG A 33 -2.96 18.86 1.51
CA ARG A 33 -4.12 19.74 1.29
C ARG A 33 -3.73 21.19 1.05
N LEU A 34 -2.58 21.61 1.59
CA LEU A 34 -1.99 22.93 1.38
C LEU A 34 -0.86 22.88 0.33
N GLY A 35 -0.92 21.93 -0.62
CA GLY A 35 0.07 21.80 -1.69
C GLY A 35 1.47 21.40 -1.21
N GLY A 36 1.57 20.67 -0.09
CA GLY A 36 2.86 20.27 0.49
C GLY A 36 3.50 21.35 1.35
N SER A 37 2.74 22.34 1.82
CA SER A 37 3.26 23.41 2.68
C SER A 37 3.65 22.90 4.06
N ASP A 38 4.74 23.44 4.60
CA ASP A 38 5.22 23.19 5.96
C ASP A 38 4.26 23.83 6.98
N LEU A 39 3.76 23.03 7.91
CA LEU A 39 2.81 23.45 8.93
C LEU A 39 3.48 24.21 10.08
N ARG A 40 4.81 24.06 10.27
CA ARG A 40 5.57 24.79 11.31
C ARG A 40 5.52 26.29 11.12
N PHE A 41 5.39 26.72 9.87
CA PHE A 41 5.15 28.11 9.49
C PHE A 41 3.94 28.71 10.20
N LEU A 42 2.84 27.97 10.38
CA LEU A 42 1.63 28.48 11.03
C LEU A 42 1.84 28.70 12.54
N ARG A 43 2.57 27.78 13.18
CA ARG A 43 2.94 27.86 14.60
C ARG A 43 3.84 29.07 14.87
N ASP A 44 4.87 29.23 14.05
CA ASP A 44 5.94 30.21 14.30
C ASP A 44 5.52 31.65 13.98
N ASN A 45 4.47 31.81 13.17
CA ASN A 45 3.91 33.09 12.74
C ASN A 45 2.50 33.36 13.27
N PHE A 46 2.06 32.60 14.27
CA PHE A 46 0.70 32.68 14.82
C PHE A 46 0.36 34.08 15.34
N GLU A 47 1.27 34.74 16.06
CA GLU A 47 1.09 36.10 16.58
C GLU A 47 1.00 37.15 15.46
N ALA A 48 1.87 37.04 14.46
CA ALA A 48 1.90 37.95 13.31
C ALA A 48 0.69 37.77 12.38
N MET A 49 0.13 36.55 12.28
CA MET A 49 -1.14 36.32 11.59
C MET A 49 -2.35 36.80 12.40
N GLY A 50 -2.32 36.69 13.74
CA GLY A 50 -3.41 37.09 14.62
C GLY A 50 -3.81 38.57 14.52
N ASP A 51 -2.84 39.46 14.30
CA ASP A 51 -3.09 40.92 14.18
C ASP A 51 -3.74 41.32 12.85
N VAL A 52 -3.50 40.54 11.78
CA VAL A 52 -4.11 40.74 10.46
C VAL A 52 -5.60 40.37 10.46
N TYR A 53 -6.01 39.42 11.30
CA TYR A 53 -7.42 39.04 11.45
C TYR A 53 -8.17 39.84 12.52
N ALA A 54 -7.47 40.47 13.49
CA ALA A 54 -8.08 41.34 14.49
C ALA A 54 -8.54 42.70 13.92
N ASN A 55 -7.87 43.20 12.88
CA ASN A 55 -8.09 44.56 12.37
C ASN A 55 -9.01 44.65 11.13
N ARG A 56 -9.56 43.55 10.61
CA ARG A 56 -10.40 43.58 9.40
C ARG A 56 -11.87 43.99 9.63
N GLY A 57 -12.23 44.45 10.82
CA GLY A 57 -13.60 44.89 11.12
C GLY A 57 -13.82 45.72 12.39
N SER A 58 -12.77 46.08 13.14
CA SER A 58 -12.95 46.81 14.40
C SER A 58 -12.86 48.33 14.18
N LYS A 59 -14.01 49.01 14.21
CA LYS A 59 -14.12 50.49 14.16
C LYS A 59 -13.63 51.21 15.43
N ARG A 60 -12.66 50.69 16.17
CA ARG A 60 -12.15 51.36 17.37
C ARG A 60 -10.64 51.28 17.44
N ALA A 61 -10.01 52.35 16.96
CA ALA A 61 -8.75 52.78 17.53
C ALA A 61 -9.01 53.02 19.02
N VAL A 62 -8.38 52.23 19.88
CA VAL A 62 -8.41 52.46 21.32
C VAL A 62 -7.39 53.57 21.61
N PRO A 63 -7.79 54.72 22.18
CA PRO A 63 -6.81 55.71 22.59
C PRO A 63 -6.06 55.17 23.81
N THR A 64 -4.75 55.33 23.79
CA THR A 64 -3.88 55.04 24.91
C THR A 64 -4.10 56.15 25.95
N ASN A 65 -4.96 55.93 26.95
CA ASN A 65 -4.76 56.33 28.35
C ASN A 65 -6.07 56.38 29.13
N ASN A 66 -6.07 55.65 30.23
CA ASN A 66 -6.43 56.06 31.60
C ASN A 66 -7.21 54.97 32.34
N SER A 67 -6.69 54.70 33.52
CA SER A 67 -7.13 53.72 34.50
C SER A 67 -8.58 53.94 34.91
N ALA A 68 -9.46 53.07 34.42
CA ALA A 68 -10.65 52.63 35.13
C ALA A 68 -10.91 51.19 34.67
N MET A 69 -10.96 50.25 35.61
CA MET A 69 -11.23 48.83 35.35
C MET A 69 -12.58 48.68 34.63
N THR A 70 -12.54 48.65 33.31
CA THR A 70 -13.68 48.28 32.48
C THR A 70 -13.88 46.77 32.59
N PRO A 71 -15.10 46.29 32.89
CA PRO A 71 -15.33 44.85 33.00
C PRO A 71 -14.99 44.21 31.66
N THR A 72 -14.10 43.22 31.70
CA THR A 72 -13.67 42.48 30.51
C THR A 72 -14.89 41.97 29.76
N TYR A 73 -14.80 41.91 28.43
CA TYR A 73 -15.87 41.42 27.55
C TYR A 73 -16.57 40.14 28.08
N THR A 74 -15.78 39.24 28.68
CA THR A 74 -16.25 38.01 29.32
C THR A 74 -17.15 38.24 30.54
N ALA A 75 -16.83 39.22 31.39
CA ALA A 75 -17.63 39.60 32.56
C ALA A 75 -18.99 40.19 32.11
N SER A 76 -18.99 41.07 31.12
CA SER A 76 -20.21 41.66 30.55
C SER A 76 -21.11 40.61 29.90
N LYS A 77 -20.53 39.62 29.20
CA LYS A 77 -21.29 38.48 28.65
C LYS A 77 -21.91 37.61 29.72
N ARG A 78 -21.18 37.33 30.82
CA ARG A 78 -21.73 36.57 31.97
C ARG A 78 -22.90 37.28 32.63
N ILE A 79 -22.81 38.60 32.83
CA ILE A 79 -23.90 39.39 33.43
C ILE A 79 -25.13 39.41 32.51
N SER A 80 -24.93 39.59 31.20
CA SER A 80 -26.02 39.53 30.23
C SER A 80 -26.69 38.17 30.18
N ALA A 81 -25.91 37.08 30.22
CA ALA A 81 -26.42 35.72 30.24
C ALA A 81 -27.22 35.42 31.52
N LYS A 82 -26.72 35.86 32.68
CA LYS A 82 -27.47 35.75 33.95
C LYS A 82 -28.80 36.49 33.88
N LYS A 83 -28.81 37.73 33.35
CA LYS A 83 -30.03 38.53 33.22
C LYS A 83 -31.05 37.90 32.25
N SER A 84 -30.59 37.30 31.16
CA SER A 84 -31.48 36.57 30.24
C SER A 84 -31.99 35.24 30.81
N MET A 85 -31.27 34.64 31.76
CA MET A 85 -31.69 33.41 32.44
C MET A 85 -32.60 33.66 33.64
N GLN A 86 -32.60 34.87 34.20
CA GLN A 86 -33.42 35.23 35.35
C GLN A 86 -34.91 34.86 35.22
N PRO A 87 -35.63 35.12 34.11
CA PRO A 87 -37.04 34.73 34.00
C PRO A 87 -37.23 33.20 34.08
N LEU A 88 -36.32 32.42 33.50
CA LEU A 88 -36.39 30.95 33.59
C LEU A 88 -36.11 30.46 35.02
N VAL A 89 -35.26 31.15 35.76
CA VAL A 89 -34.99 30.86 37.18
C VAL A 89 -36.23 31.17 38.03
N ASP A 90 -36.88 32.30 37.77
CA ASP A 90 -38.08 32.72 38.49
C ASP A 90 -39.27 31.77 38.18
N ASP A 91 -39.42 31.35 36.93
CA ASP A 91 -40.43 30.37 36.51
C ASP A 91 -40.18 28.99 37.15
N LEU A 92 -38.92 28.55 37.23
CA LEU A 92 -38.56 27.31 37.91
C LEU A 92 -38.90 27.37 39.40
N ALA A 93 -38.64 28.49 40.06
CA ALA A 93 -38.99 28.71 41.46
C ALA A 93 -40.51 28.65 41.68
N ALA A 94 -41.30 29.29 40.80
CA ALA A 94 -42.76 29.25 40.87
C ALA A 94 -43.31 27.82 40.68
N VAL A 95 -42.76 27.05 39.74
CA VAL A 95 -43.14 25.64 39.53
C VAL A 95 -42.76 24.79 40.75
N THR A 96 -41.62 25.04 41.37
CA THR A 96 -41.20 24.31 42.59
C THR A 96 -42.09 24.61 43.79
N ASP A 97 -42.57 25.84 43.94
CA ASP A 97 -43.52 26.23 45.00
C ASP A 97 -44.90 25.60 44.80
N VAL A 98 -45.33 25.39 43.55
CA VAL A 98 -46.56 24.67 43.22
C VAL A 98 -46.38 23.17 43.49
N GLN A 99 -45.22 22.60 43.19
CA GLN A 99 -44.89 21.20 43.52
C GLN A 99 -44.81 20.96 45.03
N ALA A 100 -44.36 21.93 45.82
CA ALA A 100 -44.32 21.83 47.28
C ALA A 100 -45.72 21.81 47.92
N LYS A 101 -46.75 22.27 47.20
CA LYS A 101 -48.15 22.30 47.64
C LYS A 101 -48.99 21.14 47.12
N ASP A 102 -48.46 20.33 46.22
CA ASP A 102 -49.10 19.14 45.69
C ASP A 102 -48.60 17.92 46.48
N ASP A 103 -49.52 17.07 46.97
CA ASP A 103 -49.24 15.95 47.91
C ASP A 103 -48.48 14.76 47.24
N GLY A 104 -47.55 15.06 46.34
CA GLY A 104 -46.70 14.10 45.64
C GLY A 104 -47.37 13.40 44.46
N GLY A 105 -48.63 13.73 44.14
CA GLY A 105 -49.38 13.14 43.02
C GLY A 105 -48.78 13.48 41.66
N MET A 106 -48.63 14.76 41.33
CA MET A 106 -47.97 15.17 40.07
C MET A 106 -46.49 14.82 40.07
N ALA A 107 -45.81 14.90 41.22
CA ALA A 107 -44.41 14.50 41.31
C ALA A 107 -44.22 13.01 40.94
N ARG A 108 -45.08 12.10 41.44
CA ARG A 108 -45.06 10.68 41.07
C ARG A 108 -45.40 10.45 39.60
N LEU A 109 -46.37 11.18 39.06
CA LEU A 109 -46.74 11.09 37.66
C LEU A 109 -45.60 11.57 36.72
N LEU A 110 -44.92 12.66 37.07
CA LEU A 110 -43.75 13.17 36.35
C LEU A 110 -42.57 12.18 36.39
N VAL A 111 -42.33 11.53 37.53
CA VAL A 111 -41.31 10.48 37.66
C VAL A 111 -41.66 9.29 36.77
N PHE A 112 -42.93 8.87 36.72
CA PHE A 112 -43.38 7.80 35.84
C PHE A 112 -43.18 8.12 34.35
N PHE A 113 -43.58 9.33 33.90
CA PHE A 113 -43.36 9.74 32.52
C PHE A 113 -41.88 9.87 32.15
N ARG A 114 -41.05 10.34 33.08
CA ARG A 114 -39.59 10.35 32.90
C ARG A 114 -39.05 8.93 32.73
N GLN A 115 -39.46 8.01 33.60
CA GLN A 115 -39.04 6.60 33.51
C GLN A 115 -39.56 5.89 32.26
N ASP A 116 -40.76 6.22 31.77
CA ASP A 116 -41.28 5.69 30.49
C ASP A 116 -40.56 6.30 29.28
N ALA A 117 -40.23 7.60 29.34
CA ALA A 117 -39.42 8.26 28.33
C ALA A 117 -38.00 7.70 28.27
N ASP A 118 -37.37 7.47 29.43
CA ASP A 118 -36.04 6.88 29.54
C ASP A 118 -36.04 5.44 28.98
N ARG A 119 -37.03 4.61 29.34
CA ARG A 119 -37.18 3.25 28.79
C ARG A 119 -37.35 3.24 27.27
N ARG A 120 -38.13 4.18 26.71
CA ARG A 120 -38.28 4.32 25.25
C ARG A 120 -36.99 4.79 24.59
N ALA A 121 -36.30 5.75 25.19
CA ALA A 121 -35.03 6.26 24.69
C ALA A 121 -33.95 5.16 24.67
N GLU A 122 -33.87 4.34 25.72
CA GLU A 122 -32.96 3.19 25.78
C GLU A 122 -33.29 2.12 24.73
N ALA A 123 -34.57 1.79 24.54
CA ALA A 123 -35.01 0.83 23.53
C ALA A 123 -34.66 1.32 22.11
N ASP A 124 -34.89 2.60 21.82
CA ASP A 124 -34.54 3.19 20.54
C ASP A 124 -33.03 3.32 20.35
N ALA A 125 -32.27 3.61 21.41
CA ALA A 125 -30.80 3.62 21.37
C ALA A 125 -30.25 2.23 21.05
N LYS A 126 -30.84 1.18 21.65
CA LYS A 126 -30.49 -0.21 21.38
C LYS A 126 -30.76 -0.59 19.92
N ARG A 127 -31.93 -0.26 19.38
CA ARG A 127 -32.25 -0.49 17.96
C ARG A 127 -31.27 0.21 17.03
N ARG A 128 -30.92 1.46 17.31
CA ARG A 128 -29.92 2.19 16.52
C ARG A 128 -28.53 1.57 16.60
N HIS A 129 -28.19 0.95 17.71
CA HIS A 129 -26.93 0.22 17.87
C HIS A 129 -26.94 -1.07 17.05
N GLU A 130 -28.00 -1.88 17.21
CA GLU A 130 -28.20 -3.13 16.47
C GLU A 130 -28.18 -2.89 14.94
N ASP A 131 -28.87 -1.85 14.46
CA ASP A 131 -28.87 -1.46 13.04
C ASP A 131 -27.46 -1.07 12.52
N ARG A 132 -26.63 -0.43 13.36
CA ARG A 132 -25.25 -0.09 13.00
C ARG A 132 -24.38 -1.34 12.97
N GLU A 133 -24.51 -2.20 13.98
CA GLU A 133 -23.77 -3.45 14.05
C GLU A 133 -24.12 -4.38 12.87
N GLU A 134 -25.38 -4.44 12.46
CA GLU A 134 -25.81 -5.21 11.30
C GLU A 134 -25.17 -4.68 10.02
N ARG A 135 -25.12 -3.34 9.83
CA ARG A 135 -24.43 -2.72 8.69
C ARG A 135 -22.94 -3.04 8.69
N ASP A 136 -22.28 -2.89 9.83
CA ASP A 136 -20.85 -3.19 9.96
C ASP A 136 -20.56 -4.69 9.75
N ALA A 137 -21.45 -5.57 10.19
CA ALA A 137 -21.34 -7.01 9.96
C ALA A 137 -21.56 -7.37 8.49
N ALA A 138 -22.52 -6.75 7.81
CA ALA A 138 -22.75 -6.92 6.39
C ALA A 138 -21.54 -6.45 5.57
N GLU A 139 -20.98 -5.28 5.89
CA GLU A 139 -19.78 -4.76 5.23
C GLU A 139 -18.56 -5.68 5.44
N ARG A 140 -18.38 -6.20 6.67
CA ARG A 140 -17.32 -7.18 6.96
C ARG A 140 -17.47 -8.44 6.11
N ARG A 141 -18.67 -9.00 6.03
CA ARG A 141 -18.94 -10.18 5.18
C ARG A 141 -18.66 -9.90 3.71
N GLU A 142 -19.05 -8.73 3.20
CA GLU A 142 -18.76 -8.34 1.80
C GLU A 142 -17.25 -8.19 1.54
N ARG A 143 -16.52 -7.59 2.49
CA ARG A 143 -15.05 -7.52 2.42
C ARG A 143 -14.42 -8.90 2.43
N GLU A 144 -14.87 -9.80 3.29
CA GLU A 144 -14.39 -11.18 3.36
C GLU A 144 -14.66 -11.96 2.07
N VAL A 145 -15.84 -11.80 1.46
CA VAL A 145 -16.17 -12.41 0.17
C VAL A 145 -15.24 -11.91 -0.93
N ARG A 146 -15.03 -10.58 -1.03
CA ARG A 146 -14.08 -10.00 -2.00
C ARG A 146 -12.66 -10.46 -1.76
N ASP A 147 -12.22 -10.54 -0.51
CA ASP A 147 -10.89 -11.02 -0.17
C ASP A 147 -10.71 -12.50 -0.49
N ARG A 148 -11.75 -13.31 -0.28
CA ARG A 148 -11.76 -14.72 -0.65
C ARG A 148 -11.67 -14.88 -2.16
N GLU A 149 -12.46 -14.14 -2.93
CA GLU A 149 -12.43 -14.16 -4.39
C GLU A 149 -11.05 -13.77 -4.91
N ARG A 150 -10.45 -12.68 -4.40
CA ARG A 150 -9.09 -12.27 -4.77
C ARG A 150 -8.05 -13.34 -4.45
N ARG A 151 -8.18 -14.04 -3.31
CA ARG A 151 -7.27 -15.14 -2.95
C ARG A 151 -7.46 -16.36 -3.85
N GLU A 152 -8.70 -16.71 -4.20
CA GLU A 152 -9.01 -17.83 -5.09
C GLU A 152 -8.53 -17.53 -6.52
N GLU A 153 -8.73 -16.31 -7.02
CA GLU A 153 -8.20 -15.85 -8.31
C GLU A 153 -6.67 -15.87 -8.34
N ALA A 154 -6.02 -15.37 -7.28
CA ALA A 154 -4.56 -15.39 -7.16
C ALA A 154 -4.02 -16.83 -7.15
N LYS A 155 -4.67 -17.75 -6.44
CA LYS A 155 -4.30 -19.17 -6.45
C LYS A 155 -4.47 -19.79 -7.83
N ALA A 156 -5.60 -19.55 -8.49
CA ALA A 156 -5.84 -20.05 -9.84
C ALA A 156 -4.83 -19.48 -10.85
N ALA A 157 -4.45 -18.21 -10.72
CA ALA A 157 -3.41 -17.60 -11.54
C ALA A 157 -2.03 -18.23 -11.28
N GLU A 158 -1.69 -18.50 -10.02
CA GLU A 158 -0.45 -19.17 -9.65
C GLU A 158 -0.40 -20.60 -10.19
N GLU A 159 -1.51 -21.35 -10.11
CA GLU A 159 -1.62 -22.69 -10.68
C GLU A 159 -1.41 -22.71 -12.20
N ARG A 160 -2.02 -21.77 -12.93
CA ARG A 160 -1.80 -21.63 -14.38
C ARG A 160 -0.33 -21.37 -14.70
N HIS A 161 0.31 -20.47 -13.96
CA HIS A 161 1.71 -20.15 -14.17
C HIS A 161 2.65 -21.30 -13.77
N GLN A 162 2.30 -22.09 -12.75
CA GLN A 162 3.02 -23.33 -12.40
C GLN A 162 2.90 -24.38 -13.51
N GLN A 163 1.71 -24.53 -14.11
CA GLN A 163 1.49 -25.43 -15.25
C GLN A 163 2.31 -25.00 -16.46
N GLU A 164 2.25 -23.72 -16.85
CA GLU A 164 3.03 -23.18 -17.95
C GLU A 164 4.54 -23.40 -17.76
N ARG A 165 5.04 -23.18 -16.54
CA ARG A 165 6.45 -23.46 -16.21
C ARG A 165 6.83 -24.94 -16.31
N LYS A 166 5.91 -25.85 -15.98
CA LYS A 166 6.13 -27.30 -16.11
C LYS A 166 6.15 -27.69 -17.58
N GLU A 167 5.18 -27.23 -18.37
CA GLU A 167 5.12 -27.48 -19.80
C GLU A 167 6.36 -26.93 -20.53
N ASP A 168 6.82 -25.73 -20.20
CA ASP A 168 8.03 -25.15 -20.79
C ASP A 168 9.28 -25.97 -20.41
N ARG A 169 9.38 -26.47 -19.17
CA ARG A 169 10.45 -27.38 -18.76
C ARG A 169 10.39 -28.70 -19.54
N GLU A 170 9.21 -29.27 -19.73
CA GLU A 170 9.01 -30.51 -20.49
C GLU A 170 9.38 -30.32 -21.96
N ARG A 171 8.94 -29.23 -22.60
CA ARG A 171 9.32 -28.87 -23.98
C ARG A 171 10.83 -28.78 -24.14
N ARG A 172 11.52 -28.08 -23.24
CA ARG A 172 12.99 -27.99 -23.28
C ARG A 172 13.67 -29.35 -23.12
N GLN A 173 13.13 -30.23 -22.27
CA GLN A 173 13.66 -31.58 -22.12
C GLN A 173 13.41 -32.43 -23.37
N GLU A 174 12.25 -32.31 -24.00
CA GLU A 174 11.95 -32.99 -25.26
C GLU A 174 12.87 -32.52 -26.37
N ASP A 175 13.07 -31.21 -26.51
CA ASP A 175 13.96 -30.64 -27.51
C ASP A 175 15.40 -31.09 -27.28
N ALA A 176 15.87 -31.11 -26.03
CA ALA A 176 17.19 -31.64 -25.68
C ALA A 176 17.34 -33.13 -26.02
N LYS A 177 16.30 -33.95 -25.76
CA LYS A 177 16.29 -35.37 -26.13
C LYS A 177 16.29 -35.56 -27.64
N ARG A 178 15.50 -34.78 -28.39
CA ARG A 178 15.46 -34.81 -29.86
C ARG A 178 16.82 -34.43 -30.44
N GLU A 179 17.44 -33.37 -29.94
CA GLU A 179 18.76 -32.95 -30.38
C GLU A 179 19.84 -34.00 -30.05
N ALA A 180 19.81 -34.58 -28.85
CA ALA A 180 20.71 -35.67 -28.47
C ALA A 180 20.55 -36.91 -29.37
N ALA A 181 19.31 -37.27 -29.74
CA ALA A 181 19.04 -38.37 -30.66
C ALA A 181 19.62 -38.09 -32.06
N LEU A 182 19.42 -36.88 -32.60
CA LEU A 182 19.98 -36.48 -33.89
C LEU A 182 21.52 -36.45 -33.86
N ARG A 183 22.13 -36.02 -32.75
CA ARG A 183 23.59 -36.07 -32.57
C ARG A 183 24.09 -37.52 -32.56
N ALA A 184 23.41 -38.40 -31.83
CA ALA A 184 23.76 -39.82 -31.78
C ALA A 184 23.62 -40.52 -33.14
N GLU A 185 22.61 -40.16 -33.94
CA GLU A 185 22.45 -40.68 -35.30
C GLU A 185 23.61 -40.25 -36.21
N ARG A 186 23.96 -38.96 -36.21
CA ARG A 186 25.12 -38.45 -36.97
C ARG A 186 26.44 -39.10 -36.54
N GLU A 187 26.59 -39.41 -35.25
CA GLU A 187 27.76 -40.14 -34.77
C GLU A 187 27.80 -41.59 -35.28
N ARG A 188 26.64 -42.25 -35.37
CA ARG A 188 26.54 -43.60 -35.96
C ARG A 188 26.86 -43.57 -37.45
N GLU A 189 26.31 -42.63 -38.20
CA GLU A 189 26.61 -42.46 -39.63
C GLU A 189 28.11 -42.27 -39.87
N ARG A 190 28.75 -41.35 -39.13
CA ARG A 190 30.22 -41.16 -39.19
C ARG A 190 31.01 -42.39 -38.76
N ALA A 191 30.48 -43.22 -37.87
CA ALA A 191 31.12 -44.47 -37.47
C ALA A 191 30.99 -45.54 -38.56
N GLU A 192 29.86 -45.58 -39.27
CA GLU A 192 29.65 -46.45 -40.42
C GLU A 192 30.51 -46.03 -41.60
N GLU A 193 30.60 -44.72 -41.91
CA GLU A 193 31.52 -44.19 -42.93
C GLU A 193 32.97 -44.59 -42.65
N ARG A 194 33.43 -44.49 -41.40
CA ARG A 194 34.77 -44.94 -41.01
C ARG A 194 34.97 -46.43 -41.25
N ARG A 195 33.98 -47.26 -40.89
CA ARG A 195 34.03 -48.72 -41.16
C ARG A 195 34.10 -49.00 -42.66
N GLN A 196 33.35 -48.26 -43.48
CA GLN A 196 33.38 -48.41 -44.94
C GLN A 196 34.75 -47.99 -45.51
N GLN A 197 35.32 -46.88 -45.03
CA GLN A 197 36.67 -46.46 -45.43
C GLN A 197 37.72 -47.50 -45.05
N ASP A 198 37.66 -48.06 -43.84
CA ASP A 198 38.57 -49.12 -43.41
C ASP A 198 38.45 -50.37 -44.29
N GLN A 199 37.23 -50.75 -44.67
CA GLN A 199 37.00 -51.85 -45.61
C GLN A 199 37.60 -51.57 -46.99
N GLN A 200 37.43 -50.35 -47.53
CA GLN A 200 38.03 -49.97 -48.81
C GLN A 200 39.56 -50.01 -48.76
N MET A 201 40.17 -49.49 -47.69
CA MET A 201 41.62 -49.53 -47.49
C MET A 201 42.15 -50.97 -47.40
N GLN A 202 41.37 -51.91 -46.84
CA GLN A 202 41.74 -53.32 -46.82
C GLN A 202 41.73 -53.94 -48.21
N LEU A 203 40.67 -53.68 -48.99
CA LEU A 203 40.59 -54.16 -50.38
C LEU A 203 41.70 -53.59 -51.24
N GLU A 204 42.02 -52.29 -51.12
CA GLU A 204 43.13 -51.68 -51.85
C GLU A 204 44.49 -52.30 -51.49
N ARG A 205 44.70 -52.58 -50.18
CA ARG A 205 45.90 -53.30 -49.72
C ARG A 205 45.99 -54.71 -50.28
N GLU A 206 44.87 -55.43 -50.37
CA GLU A 206 44.82 -56.77 -50.96
C GLU A 206 45.06 -56.72 -52.47
N GLU A 207 44.48 -55.75 -53.17
CA GLU A 207 44.71 -55.56 -54.61
C GLU A 207 46.18 -55.20 -54.89
N LEU A 208 46.78 -54.32 -54.10
CA LEU A 208 48.21 -54.01 -54.19
C LEU A 208 49.09 -55.26 -53.96
N ARG A 209 48.73 -56.11 -52.99
CA ARG A 209 49.41 -57.40 -52.78
C ARG A 209 49.29 -58.29 -54.01
N GLN A 210 48.09 -58.45 -54.56
CA GLN A 210 47.87 -59.26 -55.77
C GLN A 210 48.64 -58.71 -56.98
N ARG A 211 48.64 -57.40 -57.21
CA ARG A 211 49.43 -56.75 -58.28
C ARG A 211 50.92 -56.97 -58.08
N HIS A 212 51.40 -56.85 -56.85
CA HIS A 212 52.81 -57.12 -56.52
C HIS A 212 53.17 -58.58 -56.79
N GLU A 213 52.34 -59.53 -56.36
CA GLU A 213 52.51 -60.97 -56.63
C GLU A 213 52.53 -61.27 -58.14
N GLN A 214 51.68 -60.62 -58.94
CA GLN A 214 51.69 -60.75 -60.40
C GLN A 214 52.94 -60.13 -61.05
N MET A 215 53.44 -59.01 -60.52
CA MET A 215 54.59 -58.29 -61.08
C MET A 215 55.93 -58.98 -60.78
N MET A 216 56.08 -59.58 -59.60
CA MET A 216 57.30 -60.25 -59.16
C MET A 216 57.86 -61.32 -60.12
N PRO A 217 57.07 -62.27 -60.66
CA PRO A 217 57.57 -63.25 -61.62
C PRO A 217 57.99 -62.60 -62.95
N MET A 218 57.31 -61.54 -63.41
CA MET A 218 57.73 -60.78 -64.61
C MET A 218 59.07 -60.08 -64.38
N LEU A 219 59.25 -59.45 -63.22
CA LEU A 219 60.52 -58.82 -62.83
C LEU A 219 61.64 -59.85 -62.67
N GLN A 220 61.35 -61.03 -62.07
CA GLN A 220 62.32 -62.12 -61.98
C GLN A 220 62.69 -62.68 -63.37
N ALA A 221 61.74 -62.78 -64.30
CA ALA A 221 62.02 -63.20 -65.68
C ALA A 221 62.93 -62.19 -66.39
N LEU A 222 62.67 -60.88 -66.25
CA LEU A 222 63.52 -59.81 -66.78
C LEU A 222 64.92 -59.79 -66.14
N ALA A 223 65.02 -60.02 -64.82
CA ALA A 223 66.31 -60.10 -64.12
C ALA A 223 67.13 -61.33 -64.57
N LYS A 224 66.48 -62.49 -64.74
CA LYS A 224 67.12 -63.71 -65.26
C LYS A 224 67.56 -63.54 -66.72
N SER A 225 66.77 -62.86 -67.56
CA SER A 225 67.18 -62.59 -68.94
C SER A 225 68.34 -61.59 -69.04
N ASN A 226 68.45 -60.65 -68.09
CA ASN A 226 69.56 -59.70 -68.04
C ASN A 226 70.86 -60.30 -67.49
N ASN A 227 70.79 -61.35 -66.66
CA ASN A 227 71.96 -62.08 -66.15
C ASN A 227 72.43 -63.23 -67.08
N ALA A 228 71.76 -63.47 -68.21
CA ALA A 228 72.09 -64.51 -69.19
C ALA A 228 72.83 -63.98 -70.44
N LYS A 229 73.36 -62.75 -70.36
CA LYS A 229 74.31 -62.15 -71.31
C LYS A 229 75.63 -61.91 -70.60
#